data_AF-A0A4V5SGZ1-F1
#
_entry.id   AF-A0A4V5SGZ1-F1
#
_cell.length_a   1.000
_cell.length_b   1.000
_cell.length_c   1.000
_cell.angle_alpha   90.00
_cell.angle_beta   90.00
_cell.angle_gamma   90.00
#
_symmetry.space_group_name_H-M   'P 1'
#
loop_
_entity.id
_entity.type
_entity.pdbx_description
1 polymer ?
#
loop_
_entity_poly.entity_id
_entity_poly.type
_entity_poly.pdbx_seq_one_letter_code
_entity_poly.pdbx_strand_id
1 'polypeptide(L)'
;MLDFKQLDACLKDKRFIDGLQEINNEISYIKEKNTLSYLKNWLASVPSHKEFDILIRLTDEGLMHQYSSFLIRYAYKKFPNMRTLSLYCDELIDERKILEVEQLLKDSLEEVSKEEIEADLLAKTYFTLVRCLLEMKRNEEALIYMQKAEEYSSRAVFDKWGYVYMHTGEWEKAEEQFIAGMQHKDCEELSTYLLSQLYANQGEQKRALQL
;
A
#
# COMPACT_ATOMS: atom_id res chain seq x y z
N MET A 1 -9.16 -17.80 -18.49
CA MET A 1 -9.64 -17.61 -17.09
C MET A 1 -8.51 -18.03 -16.20
N LEU A 2 -8.01 -17.09 -15.41
CA LEU A 2 -6.79 -17.25 -14.65
C LEU A 2 -6.92 -18.32 -13.56
N ASP A 3 -5.89 -19.13 -13.39
CA ASP A 3 -5.74 -19.98 -12.20
C ASP A 3 -5.14 -19.15 -11.06
N PHE A 4 -6.01 -18.63 -10.20
CA PHE A 4 -5.58 -17.81 -9.07
C PHE A 4 -4.70 -18.55 -8.05
N LYS A 5 -4.79 -19.89 -7.97
CA LYS A 5 -3.88 -20.66 -7.08
C LYS A 5 -2.46 -20.66 -7.65
N GLN A 6 -2.33 -20.79 -8.96
CA GLN A 6 -1.05 -20.70 -9.63
C GLN A 6 -0.46 -19.29 -9.49
N LEU A 7 -1.27 -18.24 -9.69
CA LEU A 7 -0.82 -16.85 -9.55
C LEU A 7 -0.37 -16.53 -8.11
N ASP A 8 -1.11 -16.99 -7.10
CA ASP A 8 -0.73 -16.85 -5.69
C ASP A 8 0.60 -17.56 -5.38
N ALA A 9 0.81 -18.76 -5.93
CA ALA A 9 2.08 -19.46 -5.80
C ALA A 9 3.25 -18.68 -6.44
N CYS A 10 3.02 -18.05 -7.60
CA CYS A 10 4.04 -17.19 -8.24
C CYS A 10 4.44 -16.02 -7.34
N LEU A 11 3.49 -15.37 -6.66
CA LEU A 11 3.78 -14.31 -5.69
C LEU A 11 4.58 -14.83 -4.49
N LYS A 12 4.18 -15.96 -3.91
CA LYS A 12 4.83 -16.54 -2.72
C LYS A 12 6.26 -16.98 -3.01
N ASP A 13 6.49 -17.56 -4.18
CA ASP A 13 7.80 -18.07 -4.60
C ASP A 13 8.68 -16.99 -5.26
N LYS A 14 8.21 -15.72 -5.31
CA LYS A 14 8.87 -14.61 -6.04
C LYS A 14 9.12 -14.91 -7.54
N ARG A 15 8.30 -15.77 -8.14
CA ARG A 15 8.30 -16.09 -9.58
C ARG A 15 7.44 -15.10 -10.36
N PHE A 16 7.77 -13.81 -10.24
CA PHE A 16 6.96 -12.73 -10.79
C PHE A 16 6.85 -12.79 -12.32
N ILE A 17 7.91 -13.21 -13.01
CA ILE A 17 7.92 -13.35 -14.48
C ILE A 17 6.84 -14.34 -14.94
N ASP A 18 6.74 -15.50 -14.29
CA ASP A 18 5.74 -16.53 -14.62
C ASP A 18 4.32 -15.99 -14.43
N GLY A 19 4.05 -15.34 -13.29
CA GLY A 19 2.74 -14.74 -13.00
C GLY A 19 2.38 -13.60 -13.96
N LEU A 20 3.35 -12.77 -14.33
CA LEU A 20 3.18 -11.68 -15.28
C LEU A 20 2.92 -12.17 -16.70
N GLN A 21 3.51 -13.30 -17.09
CA GLN A 21 3.24 -13.89 -18.40
C GLN A 21 1.76 -14.29 -18.53
N GLU A 22 1.20 -14.94 -17.50
CA GLU A 22 -0.22 -15.30 -17.47
C GLU A 22 -1.15 -14.07 -17.50
N ILE A 23 -0.82 -13.03 -16.72
CA ILE A 23 -1.57 -11.77 -16.74
C ILE A 23 -1.53 -11.13 -18.12
N ASN A 24 -0.36 -11.06 -18.76
CA ASN A 24 -0.21 -10.45 -20.08
C ASN A 24 -0.95 -11.24 -21.17
N ASN A 25 -0.99 -12.57 -21.08
CA ASN A 25 -1.78 -13.40 -21.97
C ASN A 25 -3.28 -13.09 -21.84
N GLU A 26 -3.79 -13.01 -20.60
CA GLU A 26 -5.20 -12.70 -20.35
C GLU A 26 -5.54 -11.25 -20.76
N ILE A 27 -4.66 -10.28 -20.51
CA ILE A 27 -4.82 -8.90 -21.00
C ILE A 27 -4.87 -8.88 -22.53
N SER A 28 -4.01 -9.62 -23.22
CA SER A 28 -3.99 -9.71 -24.68
C SER A 28 -5.31 -10.30 -25.20
N TYR A 29 -5.80 -11.36 -24.58
CA TYR A 29 -7.09 -11.96 -24.93
C TYR A 29 -8.27 -11.01 -24.71
N ILE A 30 -8.29 -10.25 -23.61
CA ILE A 30 -9.31 -9.22 -23.36
C ILE A 30 -9.25 -8.15 -24.46
N LYS A 31 -8.05 -7.70 -24.84
CA LYS A 31 -7.85 -6.72 -25.91
C LYS A 31 -8.32 -7.23 -27.27
N GLU A 32 -8.10 -8.51 -27.59
CA GLU A 32 -8.59 -9.13 -28.82
C GLU A 32 -10.12 -9.17 -28.88
N LYS A 33 -10.80 -9.42 -27.76
CA LYS A 33 -12.27 -9.35 -27.70
C LYS A 33 -12.80 -7.93 -27.87
N ASN A 34 -12.03 -6.93 -27.46
CA ASN A 34 -12.28 -5.49 -27.65
C ASN A 34 -13.72 -5.03 -27.35
N THR A 35 -14.36 -5.59 -26.32
CA THR A 35 -15.71 -5.20 -25.92
C THR A 35 -15.80 -4.92 -24.43
N LEU A 36 -16.46 -3.82 -24.09
CA LEU A 36 -16.70 -3.43 -22.70
C LEU A 36 -17.53 -4.46 -21.94
N SER A 37 -18.47 -5.13 -22.60
CA SER A 37 -19.29 -6.19 -22.01
C SER A 37 -18.43 -7.38 -21.59
N TYR A 38 -17.47 -7.80 -22.42
CA TYR A 38 -16.54 -8.87 -22.09
C TYR A 38 -15.69 -8.52 -20.87
N LEU A 39 -15.07 -7.33 -20.87
CA LEU A 39 -14.28 -6.85 -19.72
C LEU A 39 -15.11 -6.82 -18.42
N LYS A 40 -16.35 -6.32 -18.48
CA LYS A 40 -17.25 -6.30 -17.31
C LYS A 40 -17.56 -7.70 -16.79
N ASN A 41 -17.86 -8.64 -17.69
CA ASN A 41 -18.13 -10.02 -17.32
C ASN A 41 -16.89 -10.71 -16.74
N TRP A 42 -15.72 -10.43 -17.30
CA TRP A 42 -14.45 -10.93 -16.79
C TRP A 42 -14.18 -10.43 -15.37
N LEU A 43 -14.29 -9.12 -15.12
CA LEU A 43 -14.12 -8.54 -13.79
C LEU A 43 -15.19 -9.04 -12.80
N ALA A 44 -16.42 -9.26 -13.27
CA ALA A 44 -17.49 -9.84 -12.48
C ALA A 44 -17.18 -11.30 -12.07
N SER A 45 -16.45 -12.05 -12.92
CA SER A 45 -16.08 -13.45 -12.65
C SER A 45 -14.99 -13.62 -11.57
N VAL A 46 -14.24 -12.57 -11.24
CA VAL A 46 -13.24 -12.60 -10.15
C VAL A 46 -13.96 -12.77 -8.80
N PRO A 47 -13.70 -13.84 -8.03
CA PRO A 47 -14.63 -14.30 -7.00
C PRO A 47 -14.61 -13.48 -5.71
N SER A 48 -13.46 -12.96 -5.28
CA SER A 48 -13.36 -12.18 -4.04
C SER A 48 -12.32 -11.07 -4.10
N HIS A 49 -12.21 -10.27 -3.03
CA HIS A 49 -11.14 -9.28 -2.90
C HIS A 49 -9.74 -9.94 -2.91
N LYS A 50 -9.61 -11.20 -2.50
CA LYS A 50 -8.31 -11.87 -2.39
C LYS A 50 -7.70 -12.12 -3.77
N GLU A 51 -8.53 -12.51 -4.73
CA GLU A 51 -8.11 -12.66 -6.12
C GLU A 51 -7.79 -11.31 -6.76
N PHE A 52 -8.51 -10.24 -6.41
CA PHE A 52 -8.11 -8.89 -6.82
C PHE A 52 -6.75 -8.49 -6.24
N ASP A 53 -6.49 -8.78 -4.96
CA ASP A 53 -5.19 -8.53 -4.31
C ASP A 53 -4.05 -9.24 -5.05
N ILE A 54 -4.25 -10.48 -5.53
CA ILE A 54 -3.26 -11.20 -6.33
C ILE A 54 -2.97 -10.46 -7.63
N LEU A 55 -4.01 -10.03 -8.35
CA LEU A 55 -3.86 -9.33 -9.62
C LEU A 55 -3.15 -7.99 -9.43
N ILE A 56 -3.59 -7.20 -8.45
CA ILE A 56 -3.02 -5.90 -8.09
C ILE A 56 -1.53 -6.04 -7.81
N ARG A 57 -1.16 -6.95 -6.90
CA ARG A 57 0.24 -7.20 -6.52
C ARG A 57 1.09 -7.62 -7.71
N LEU A 58 0.63 -8.56 -8.53
CA LEU A 58 1.39 -8.96 -9.71
C LEU A 58 1.55 -7.79 -10.70
N THR A 59 0.51 -6.99 -10.92
CA THR A 59 0.64 -5.80 -11.77
C THR A 59 1.57 -4.74 -11.19
N ASP A 60 1.63 -4.58 -9.86
CA ASP A 60 2.57 -3.66 -9.20
C ASP A 60 4.03 -4.12 -9.37
N GLU A 61 4.29 -5.43 -9.16
CA GLU A 61 5.61 -6.03 -9.40
C GLU A 61 6.04 -5.92 -10.88
N GLY A 62 5.07 -5.93 -11.80
CA GLY A 62 5.29 -5.69 -13.22
C GLY A 62 5.40 -4.22 -13.62
N LEU A 63 5.35 -3.29 -12.68
CA LEU A 63 5.31 -1.84 -12.93
C LEU A 63 4.15 -1.41 -13.85
N MET A 64 3.04 -2.15 -13.81
CA MET A 64 1.85 -1.97 -14.62
C MET A 64 0.80 -1.08 -13.91
N HIS A 65 1.23 0.08 -13.40
CA HIS A 65 0.45 0.93 -12.50
C HIS A 65 -0.96 1.29 -13.01
N GLN A 66 -1.14 1.52 -14.32
CA GLN A 66 -2.46 1.81 -14.88
C GLN A 66 -3.46 0.66 -14.71
N TYR A 67 -3.00 -0.59 -14.81
CA TYR A 67 -3.84 -1.76 -14.60
C TYR A 67 -4.11 -1.97 -13.11
N SER A 68 -3.08 -1.83 -12.27
CA SER A 68 -3.23 -1.91 -10.81
C SER A 68 -4.26 -0.91 -10.29
N SER A 69 -4.10 0.36 -10.63
CA SER A 69 -5.03 1.45 -10.31
C SER A 69 -6.47 1.17 -10.77
N PHE A 70 -6.64 0.64 -11.98
CA PHE A 70 -7.96 0.23 -12.48
C PHE A 70 -8.57 -0.91 -11.66
N LEU A 71 -7.78 -1.93 -11.32
CA LEU A 71 -8.21 -3.06 -10.51
C LEU A 71 -8.57 -2.64 -9.09
N ILE A 72 -7.79 -1.76 -8.45
CA ILE A 72 -8.06 -1.22 -7.11
C ILE A 72 -9.42 -0.52 -7.07
N ARG A 73 -9.69 0.40 -8.00
CA ARG A 73 -10.97 1.11 -8.08
C ARG A 73 -12.15 0.15 -8.27
N TYR A 74 -11.97 -0.87 -9.10
CA TYR A 74 -13.02 -1.86 -9.33
C TYR A 74 -13.24 -2.76 -8.09
N ALA A 75 -12.15 -3.20 -7.45
CA ALA A 75 -12.18 -4.06 -6.28
C ALA A 75 -12.89 -3.39 -5.11
N TYR A 76 -12.56 -2.13 -4.81
CA TYR A 76 -13.24 -1.35 -3.76
C TYR A 76 -14.74 -1.20 -4.04
N LYS A 77 -15.11 -0.87 -5.29
CA LYS A 77 -16.52 -0.77 -5.68
C LYS A 77 -17.29 -2.08 -5.52
N LYS A 78 -16.66 -3.22 -5.82
CA LYS A 78 -17.32 -4.54 -5.80
C LYS A 78 -17.35 -5.16 -4.40
N PHE A 79 -16.29 -4.96 -3.63
CA PHE A 79 -16.07 -5.59 -2.34
C PHE A 79 -15.68 -4.55 -1.28
N PRO A 80 -16.57 -3.61 -0.91
CA PRO A 80 -16.24 -2.56 0.04
C PRO A 80 -15.89 -3.15 1.41
N ASN A 81 -14.63 -3.04 1.78
CA ASN A 81 -14.09 -3.46 3.08
C ASN A 81 -12.77 -2.70 3.36
N MET A 82 -12.29 -2.74 4.59
CA MET A 82 -11.07 -2.03 5.02
C MET A 82 -9.84 -2.31 4.16
N ARG A 83 -9.68 -3.55 3.67
CA ARG A 83 -8.55 -3.94 2.81
C ARG A 83 -8.60 -3.21 1.47
N THR A 84 -9.73 -3.27 0.79
CA THR A 84 -9.93 -2.59 -0.49
C THR A 84 -9.99 -1.07 -0.36
N LEU A 85 -10.51 -0.56 0.76
CA LEU A 85 -10.52 0.86 1.08
C LEU A 85 -9.10 1.40 1.22
N SER A 86 -8.24 0.72 1.99
CA SER A 86 -6.85 1.14 2.17
C SER A 86 -6.12 1.29 0.82
N LEU A 87 -6.29 0.32 -0.08
CA LEU A 87 -5.71 0.41 -1.44
C LEU A 87 -6.32 1.56 -2.25
N TYR A 88 -7.63 1.76 -2.19
CA TYR A 88 -8.29 2.86 -2.88
C TYR A 88 -7.84 4.24 -2.35
N CYS A 89 -7.61 4.34 -1.04
CA CYS A 89 -7.07 5.55 -0.43
C CYS A 89 -5.64 5.84 -0.89
N ASP A 90 -4.79 4.82 -1.06
CA ASP A 90 -3.44 5.00 -1.63
C ASP A 90 -3.52 5.63 -3.04
N GLU A 91 -4.43 5.15 -3.89
CA GLU A 91 -4.67 5.72 -5.23
C GLU A 91 -5.17 7.17 -5.18
N LEU A 92 -6.10 7.47 -4.27
CA LEU A 92 -6.62 8.83 -4.12
C LEU A 92 -5.55 9.80 -3.59
N ILE A 93 -4.62 9.33 -2.75
CA ILE A 93 -3.47 10.13 -2.30
C ILE A 93 -2.60 10.49 -3.50
N ASP A 94 -2.31 9.53 -4.39
CA ASP A 94 -1.54 9.77 -5.61
C ASP A 94 -2.25 10.73 -6.57
N GLU A 95 -3.59 10.69 -6.62
CA GLU A 95 -4.45 11.65 -7.34
C GLU A 95 -4.58 13.02 -6.63
N ARG A 96 -3.89 13.24 -5.49
CA ARG A 96 -3.95 14.44 -4.64
C ARG A 96 -5.33 14.75 -4.06
N LYS A 97 -6.21 13.75 -3.94
CA LYS A 97 -7.55 13.87 -3.34
C LYS A 97 -7.52 13.66 -1.83
N ILE A 98 -6.62 14.38 -1.15
CA ILE A 98 -6.27 14.13 0.26
C ILE A 98 -7.47 14.32 1.21
N LEU A 99 -8.32 15.32 0.97
CA LEU A 99 -9.52 15.58 1.79
C LEU A 99 -10.56 14.46 1.68
N GLU A 100 -10.74 13.89 0.48
CA GLU A 100 -11.65 12.76 0.27
C GLU A 100 -11.15 11.52 1.03
N VAL A 101 -9.83 11.29 1.00
CA VAL A 101 -9.19 10.20 1.73
C VAL A 101 -9.36 10.34 3.24
N GLU A 102 -9.11 11.53 3.79
CA GLU A 102 -9.30 11.77 5.23
C GLU A 102 -10.74 11.43 5.65
N GLN A 103 -11.72 11.95 4.91
CA GLN A 103 -13.13 11.74 5.21
C GLN A 103 -13.49 10.24 5.16
N LEU A 104 -13.14 9.56 4.07
CA LEU A 104 -13.42 8.12 3.89
C LEU A 104 -12.80 7.27 4.99
N LEU A 105 -11.55 7.56 5.37
CA LEU A 105 -10.84 6.80 6.40
C LEU A 105 -11.46 7.05 7.79
N LYS A 106 -11.77 8.30 8.14
CA LYS A 106 -12.38 8.63 9.44
C LYS A 106 -13.77 8.01 9.57
N ASP A 107 -14.62 8.17 8.57
CA ASP A 107 -15.97 7.58 8.56
C ASP A 107 -15.89 6.07 8.74
N SER A 108 -15.03 5.40 7.97
CA SER A 108 -14.87 3.95 8.05
C SER A 108 -14.34 3.48 9.41
N LEU A 109 -13.45 4.26 10.04
CA LEU A 109 -12.89 3.95 11.36
C LEU A 109 -13.87 4.22 12.52
N GLU A 110 -14.90 5.03 12.29
CA GLU A 110 -15.99 5.30 13.24
C GLU A 110 -17.14 4.28 13.11
N GLU A 111 -17.45 3.84 11.89
CA GLU A 111 -18.58 2.94 11.61
C GLU A 111 -18.32 1.47 11.95
N VAL A 112 -17.06 1.01 11.93
CA VAL A 112 -16.75 -0.42 12.08
C VAL A 112 -16.31 -0.77 13.50
N SER A 113 -16.85 -1.87 14.04
CA SER A 113 -16.33 -2.47 15.29
C SER A 113 -14.88 -2.91 15.05
N LYS A 114 -13.96 -2.28 15.78
CA LYS A 114 -12.53 -2.56 15.65
C LYS A 114 -12.17 -3.99 16.04
N GLU A 115 -13.00 -4.64 16.86
CA GLU A 115 -12.82 -6.05 17.24
C GLU A 115 -13.03 -7.03 16.06
N GLU A 116 -13.72 -6.60 15.00
CA GLU A 116 -14.00 -7.44 13.82
C GLU A 116 -12.94 -7.30 12.71
N ILE A 117 -12.03 -6.33 12.83
CA ILE A 117 -10.98 -6.07 11.84
C ILE A 117 -9.67 -6.68 12.32
N GLU A 118 -8.94 -7.32 11.41
CA GLU A 118 -7.57 -7.76 11.66
C GLU A 118 -6.69 -6.59 12.13
N ALA A 119 -5.97 -6.75 13.24
CA ALA A 119 -5.20 -5.67 13.86
C ALA A 119 -4.17 -5.05 12.90
N ASP A 120 -3.44 -5.86 12.13
CA ASP A 120 -2.48 -5.38 11.12
C ASP A 120 -3.17 -4.54 10.02
N LEU A 121 -4.43 -4.84 9.69
CA LEU A 121 -5.20 -4.06 8.74
C LEU A 121 -5.62 -2.70 9.35
N LEU A 122 -5.99 -2.67 10.64
CA LEU A 122 -6.22 -1.41 11.36
C LEU A 122 -4.95 -0.56 11.42
N ALA A 123 -3.80 -1.16 11.74
CA ALA A 123 -2.51 -0.48 11.75
C ALA A 123 -2.21 0.16 10.40
N LYS A 124 -2.42 -0.58 9.29
CA LYS A 124 -2.25 -0.05 7.93
C LYS A 124 -3.22 1.11 7.64
N THR A 125 -4.49 0.97 8.00
CA THR A 125 -5.50 2.02 7.79
C THR A 125 -5.15 3.29 8.56
N TYR A 126 -4.77 3.18 9.84
CA TYR A 126 -4.30 4.32 10.62
C TYR A 126 -3.07 4.96 10.02
N PHE A 127 -2.07 4.18 9.60
CA PHE A 127 -0.88 4.74 8.96
C PHE A 127 -1.19 5.42 7.61
N THR A 128 -2.18 4.94 6.87
CA THR A 128 -2.67 5.63 5.66
C THR A 128 -3.26 7.00 5.99
N LEU A 129 -4.02 7.10 7.10
CA LEU A 129 -4.52 8.37 7.61
C LEU A 129 -3.38 9.30 8.08
N VAL A 130 -2.34 8.74 8.72
CA VAL A 130 -1.12 9.50 9.10
C VAL A 130 -0.48 10.14 7.86
N ARG A 131 -0.27 9.36 6.79
CA ARG A 131 0.28 9.89 5.53
C ARG A 131 -0.57 11.03 4.97
N CYS A 132 -1.89 10.85 4.95
CA CYS A 132 -2.84 11.88 4.53
C CYS A 132 -2.70 13.18 5.36
N LEU A 133 -2.62 13.07 6.68
CA LEU A 133 -2.46 14.22 7.59
C LEU A 133 -1.11 14.93 7.41
N LEU A 134 -0.03 14.18 7.16
CA LEU A 134 1.30 14.74 6.90
C LEU A 134 1.35 15.54 5.58
N GLU A 135 0.66 15.09 4.53
CA GLU A 135 0.51 15.84 3.28
C GLU A 135 -0.20 17.20 3.53
N MET A 136 -1.15 17.23 4.46
CA MET A 136 -1.85 18.45 4.90
C MET A 136 -1.08 19.26 5.95
N LYS A 137 0.12 18.85 6.36
CA LYS A 137 0.92 19.48 7.43
C LYS A 137 0.24 19.51 8.80
N ARG A 138 -0.69 18.59 9.06
CA ARG A 138 -1.40 18.42 10.34
C ARG A 138 -0.62 17.48 11.25
N ASN A 139 0.58 17.92 11.64
CA ASN A 139 1.58 17.09 12.31
C ASN A 139 1.11 16.55 13.66
N GLU A 140 0.43 17.37 14.48
CA GLU A 140 -0.06 16.93 15.79
C GLU A 140 -1.07 15.79 15.69
N GLU A 141 -2.02 15.89 14.75
CA GLU A 141 -2.98 14.82 14.49
C GLU A 141 -2.30 13.58 13.91
N ALA A 142 -1.33 13.77 13.02
CA ALA A 142 -0.56 12.66 12.46
C ALA A 142 0.16 11.86 13.57
N LEU A 143 0.72 12.53 14.59
CA LEU A 143 1.35 11.86 15.73
C LEU A 143 0.33 11.04 16.55
N ILE A 144 -0.87 11.59 16.79
CA ILE A 144 -1.94 10.88 17.51
C ILE A 144 -2.36 9.61 16.76
N TYR A 145 -2.54 9.70 15.44
CA TYR A 145 -2.92 8.52 14.64
C TYR A 145 -1.75 7.55 14.43
N MET A 146 -0.50 8.01 14.48
CA MET A 146 0.66 7.14 14.43
C MET A 146 0.75 6.25 15.68
N GLN A 147 0.45 6.79 16.86
CA GLN A 147 0.36 5.99 18.10
C GLN A 147 -0.71 4.90 17.99
N LYS A 148 -1.87 5.20 17.36
CA LYS A 148 -2.88 4.19 17.08
C LYS A 148 -2.38 3.14 16.08
N ALA A 149 -1.68 3.56 15.04
CA ALA A 149 -1.10 2.62 14.07
C ALA A 149 -0.13 1.63 14.75
N GLU A 150 0.69 2.12 15.69
CA GLU A 150 1.58 1.30 16.50
C GLU A 150 0.84 0.36 17.44
N GLU A 151 -0.20 0.84 18.14
CA GLU A 151 -1.02 0.03 19.07
C GLU A 151 -1.58 -1.24 18.42
N TYR A 152 -2.01 -1.14 17.16
CA TYR A 152 -2.59 -2.26 16.42
C TYR A 152 -1.56 -3.07 15.60
N SER A 153 -0.30 -2.62 15.53
CA SER A 153 0.72 -3.30 14.71
C SER A 153 1.28 -4.52 15.42
N SER A 154 1.26 -5.68 14.76
CA SER A 154 1.98 -6.86 15.25
C SER A 154 3.49 -6.82 14.95
N ARG A 155 3.93 -5.87 14.12
CA ARG A 155 5.31 -5.73 13.64
C ARG A 155 5.96 -4.46 14.18
N ALA A 156 7.29 -4.43 14.18
CA ALA A 156 8.02 -3.22 14.47
C ALA A 156 7.65 -2.10 13.47
N VAL A 157 7.51 -0.88 13.97
CA VAL A 157 7.05 0.30 13.21
C VAL A 157 8.13 1.38 13.05
N PHE A 158 9.41 0.99 13.15
CA PHE A 158 10.55 1.90 13.01
C PHE A 158 10.55 2.67 11.69
N ASP A 159 10.22 1.99 10.59
CA ASP A 159 10.01 2.57 9.27
C ASP A 159 8.95 3.69 9.29
N LYS A 160 7.84 3.46 9.99
CA LYS A 160 6.69 4.38 10.04
C LYS A 160 6.97 5.56 10.94
N TRP A 161 7.56 5.36 12.12
CA TRP A 161 7.98 6.46 12.99
C TRP A 161 9.06 7.31 12.32
N GLY A 162 10.06 6.68 11.70
CA GLY A 162 11.07 7.39 10.93
C GLY A 162 10.46 8.21 9.79
N TYR A 163 9.48 7.65 9.06
CA TYR A 163 8.72 8.38 8.04
C TYR A 163 8.01 9.61 8.63
N VAL A 164 7.30 9.46 9.76
CA VAL A 164 6.63 10.59 10.41
C VAL A 164 7.64 11.69 10.77
N TYR A 165 8.74 11.34 11.44
CA TYR A 165 9.75 12.31 11.84
C TYR A 165 10.44 13.00 10.65
N MET A 166 10.70 12.24 9.57
CA MET A 166 11.25 12.82 8.34
C MET A 166 10.32 13.89 7.77
N HIS A 167 9.00 13.65 7.77
CA HIS A 167 8.00 14.57 7.25
C HIS A 167 7.66 15.74 8.19
N THR A 168 7.87 15.59 9.50
CA THR A 168 7.73 16.68 10.48
C THR A 168 8.97 17.55 10.62
N GLY A 169 10.11 17.12 10.05
CA GLY A 169 11.38 17.85 10.10
C GLY A 169 12.29 17.45 11.27
N GLU A 170 11.95 16.41 12.01
CA GLU A 170 12.72 15.86 13.13
C GLU A 170 13.75 14.85 12.60
N TRP A 171 14.68 15.32 11.76
CA TRP A 171 15.54 14.45 10.95
C TRP A 171 16.46 13.54 11.76
N GLU A 172 16.97 14.01 12.90
CA GLU A 172 17.81 13.18 13.78
C GLU A 172 17.01 11.99 14.33
N LYS A 173 15.76 12.23 14.76
CA LYS A 173 14.88 11.14 15.21
C LYS A 173 14.52 10.20 14.06
N ALA A 174 14.33 10.74 12.86
CA ALA A 174 14.08 9.92 11.69
C ALA A 174 15.26 8.96 11.41
N GLU A 175 16.49 9.49 11.44
CA GLU A 175 17.72 8.70 11.28
C GLU A 175 17.83 7.62 12.35
N GLU A 176 17.62 7.96 13.63
CA GLU A 176 17.64 6.99 14.73
C GLU A 176 16.64 5.84 14.52
N GLN A 177 15.41 6.16 14.11
CA GLN A 177 14.37 5.16 13.83
C GLN A 177 14.76 4.28 12.64
N PHE A 178 15.26 4.86 11.54
CA PHE A 178 15.65 4.05 10.39
C PHE A 178 16.84 3.15 10.68
N ILE A 179 17.86 3.62 11.42
CA ILE A 179 19.00 2.79 11.85
C ILE A 179 18.52 1.63 12.73
N ALA A 180 17.59 1.87 13.66
CA ALA A 180 16.99 0.80 14.46
C ALA A 180 16.23 -0.21 13.57
N GLY A 181 15.47 0.30 12.58
CA GLY A 181 14.73 -0.53 11.63
C GLY A 181 15.60 -1.39 10.72
N MET A 182 16.80 -0.92 10.32
CA MET A 182 17.79 -1.72 9.58
C MET A 182 18.22 -2.98 10.33
N GLN A 183 18.15 -2.99 11.66
CA GLN A 183 18.49 -4.15 12.47
C GLN A 183 17.30 -5.09 12.73
N HIS A 184 16.12 -4.77 12.18
CA HIS A 184 14.88 -5.49 12.43
C HIS A 184 14.29 -6.09 11.15
N LYS A 185 14.17 -7.43 11.12
CA LYS A 185 13.78 -8.20 9.93
C LYS A 185 12.48 -7.72 9.25
N ASP A 186 11.52 -7.22 10.03
CA ASP A 186 10.22 -6.78 9.50
C ASP A 186 10.28 -5.49 8.68
N CYS A 187 11.31 -4.65 8.89
CA CYS A 187 11.42 -3.34 8.27
C CYS A 187 12.82 -3.03 7.71
N GLU A 188 13.77 -3.97 7.75
CA GLU A 188 15.16 -3.79 7.30
C GLU A 188 15.25 -3.13 5.90
N GLU A 189 14.60 -3.73 4.90
CA GLU A 189 14.68 -3.25 3.50
C GLU A 189 14.10 -1.83 3.37
N LEU A 190 12.91 -1.60 3.96
CA LEU A 190 12.22 -0.31 3.86
C LEU A 190 12.93 0.79 4.66
N SER A 191 13.43 0.47 5.86
CA SER A 191 14.22 1.40 6.68
C SER A 191 15.54 1.76 6.01
N THR A 192 16.23 0.80 5.38
CA THR A 192 17.44 1.08 4.58
C THR A 192 17.12 2.05 3.45
N TYR A 193 16.05 1.77 2.70
CA TYR A 193 15.61 2.66 1.61
C TYR A 193 15.25 4.07 2.11
N LEU A 194 14.48 4.19 3.19
CA LEU A 194 14.10 5.49 3.74
C LEU A 194 15.27 6.26 4.34
N LEU A 195 16.25 5.58 4.93
CA LEU A 195 17.49 6.22 5.39
C LEU A 195 18.29 6.79 4.21
N SER A 196 18.35 6.06 3.10
CA SER A 196 19.02 6.55 1.88
C SER A 196 18.34 7.83 1.35
N GLN A 197 17.01 7.89 1.38
CA GLN A 197 16.26 9.10 1.04
C GLN A 197 16.51 10.25 2.00
N LEU A 198 16.56 9.99 3.31
CA LEU A 198 16.85 11.02 4.32
C LEU A 198 18.22 11.67 4.04
N TYR A 199 19.27 10.87 3.84
CA TYR A 199 20.60 11.39 3.49
C TYR A 199 20.60 12.14 2.16
N ALA A 200 19.90 11.64 1.14
CA ALA A 200 19.77 12.35 -0.13
C ALA A 200 19.10 13.72 0.04
N ASN A 201 18.03 13.80 0.84
CA ASN A 201 17.32 15.05 1.14
C ASN A 201 18.17 16.06 1.94
N GLN A 202 19.10 15.57 2.76
CA GLN A 202 20.09 16.40 3.47
C GLN A 202 21.27 16.83 2.58
N GLY A 203 21.33 16.38 1.32
CA GLY A 203 22.43 16.66 0.39
C GLY A 203 23.65 15.75 0.60
N GLU A 204 23.54 14.68 1.38
CA GLU A 204 24.63 13.75 1.70
C GLU A 204 24.68 12.57 0.71
N GLN A 205 24.79 12.86 -0.59
CA GLN A 205 24.62 11.83 -1.64
C GLN A 205 25.58 10.64 -1.50
N LYS A 206 26.79 10.87 -1.00
CA LYS A 206 27.77 9.79 -0.78
C LYS A 206 27.32 8.80 0.30
N ARG A 207 26.72 9.28 1.39
CA ARG A 207 26.18 8.41 2.45
C ARG A 207 24.95 7.67 1.95
N ALA A 208 24.09 8.35 1.21
CA ALA A 208 22.91 7.72 0.60
C ALA A 208 23.26 6.53 -0.32
N LEU A 209 24.32 6.65 -1.14
CA LEU A 209 24.77 5.60 -2.06
C LEU A 209 25.53 4.44 -1.40
N GLN A 210 25.89 4.56 -0.12
CA GLN A 210 26.66 3.55 0.62
C GLN A 210 25.80 2.58 1.43
N LEU A 211 24.49 2.86 1.53
CA LEU A 211 23.48 1.99 2.13
C LEU A 211 23.03 0.94 1.11
#